data_AF-A0A1I2S3V8-F1
#
_entry.id   AF-A0A1I2S3V8-F1
#
_cell.length_a   1.000
_cell.length_b   1.000
_cell.length_c   1.000
_cell.angle_alpha   90.00
_cell.angle_beta   90.00
_cell.angle_gamma   90.00
#
_symmetry.space_group_name_H-M   'P 1'
#
loop_
_entity.id
_entity.type
_entity.pdbx_description
1 polymer ?
#
loop_
_entity_poly.entity_id
_entity_poly.type
_entity_poly.pdbx_seq_one_letter_code
_entity_poly.pdbx_strand_id
1 'polypeptide(L)'
;MNIEHRLILFYKRLSVWNLVLRHMKKNLVIFMVLNLVSTICVSLILAYLVPLFVRLSWLADTLFCLVTFEIAFLINLKYFLFPQAVKKSRQLYHVSFFLEEWRVFIYAILRDFLKKNTTAIDIFFLIKGLKEKKKERAKSFKKNAFYNLSLYPFVLFVCIWISFNLWLFDHIVGNHIEDAFLYLILSFICLILLVIIAYCIHHNFDPLFPHHLTALSNLIRILENIELAQNNERFGRIIDEATARVDPEIVRHLITENTCEKN
;
A
#
# COMPACT_ATOMS: atom_id res chain seq x y z
N MET A 1 -12.19 13.61 23.78
CA MET A 1 -12.00 13.01 22.44
C MET A 1 -13.04 11.90 22.25
N ASN A 2 -13.89 11.97 21.21
CA ASN A 2 -14.98 11.01 20.98
C ASN A 2 -14.42 9.58 20.79
N ILE A 3 -15.06 8.56 21.38
CA ILE A 3 -14.66 7.13 21.33
C ILE A 3 -14.45 6.67 19.89
N GLU A 4 -15.30 7.13 18.98
CA GLU A 4 -15.19 6.81 17.55
C GLU A 4 -13.84 7.27 16.96
N HIS A 5 -13.38 8.46 17.32
CA HIS A 5 -12.11 8.99 16.83
C HIS A 5 -10.92 8.22 17.42
N ARG A 6 -11.00 7.85 18.71
CA ARG A 6 -10.01 6.99 19.37
C ARG A 6 -9.93 5.61 18.71
N LEU A 7 -11.07 5.01 18.38
CA LEU A 7 -11.14 3.70 17.73
C LEU A 7 -10.51 3.73 16.33
N ILE A 8 -10.80 4.75 15.52
CA ILE A 8 -10.21 4.89 14.17
C ILE A 8 -8.70 5.04 14.26
N LEU A 9 -8.20 5.87 15.19
CA LEU A 9 -6.77 6.07 15.38
C LEU A 9 -6.08 4.81 15.89
N PHE A 10 -6.68 4.13 16.85
CA PHE A 10 -6.20 2.84 17.37
C PHE A 10 -6.13 1.80 16.25
N TYR A 11 -7.19 1.64 15.46
CA TYR A 11 -7.20 0.73 14.32
C TYR A 11 -6.14 1.06 13.27
N LYS A 12 -5.89 2.35 12.99
CA LYS A 12 -4.82 2.78 12.09
C LYS A 12 -3.43 2.40 12.61
N ARG A 13 -3.23 2.41 13.93
CA ARG A 13 -1.99 1.96 14.59
C ARG A 13 -1.79 0.44 14.49
N LEU A 14 -2.86 -0.32 14.31
CA LEU A 14 -2.82 -1.79 14.11
C LEU A 14 -2.54 -2.23 12.66
N SER A 15 -2.16 -1.32 11.77
CA SER A 15 -1.81 -1.68 10.39
C SER A 15 -0.53 -2.51 10.33
N VAL A 16 -0.42 -3.38 9.32
CA VAL A 16 0.81 -4.19 9.07
C VAL A 16 2.04 -3.28 8.96
N TRP A 17 1.87 -2.10 8.38
CA TRP A 17 2.92 -1.09 8.32
C TRP A 17 3.48 -0.72 9.70
N ASN A 18 2.59 -0.43 10.65
CA ASN A 18 2.98 0.02 11.99
C ASN A 18 3.46 -1.12 12.88
N LEU A 19 2.83 -2.29 12.80
CA LEU A 19 3.14 -3.44 13.64
C LEU A 19 4.35 -4.24 13.16
N VAL A 20 4.61 -4.30 11.85
CA VAL A 20 5.67 -5.15 11.28
C VAL A 20 6.70 -4.32 10.53
N LEU A 21 6.28 -3.56 9.51
CA LEU A 21 7.24 -2.87 8.62
C LEU A 21 8.01 -1.74 9.30
N ARG A 22 7.47 -1.14 10.37
CA ARG A 22 8.19 -0.16 11.19
C ARG A 22 9.52 -0.71 11.71
N HIS A 23 9.56 -1.99 12.08
CA HIS A 23 10.78 -2.65 12.55
C HIS A 23 11.74 -3.01 11.40
N MET A 24 11.28 -2.93 10.16
CA MET A 24 12.04 -3.23 8.95
C MET A 24 12.45 -1.96 8.18
N LYS A 25 12.23 -0.76 8.71
CA LYS A 25 12.53 0.51 8.03
C LYS A 25 13.98 0.59 7.53
N LYS A 26 14.95 0.12 8.30
CA LYS A 26 16.36 0.09 7.87
C LYS A 26 16.55 -0.83 6.67
N ASN A 27 15.97 -2.04 6.71
CA ASN A 27 16.03 -2.98 5.60
C ASN A 27 15.33 -2.44 4.36
N LEU A 28 14.21 -1.73 4.52
CA LEU A 28 13.50 -1.03 3.45
C LEU A 28 14.39 0.06 2.80
N VAL A 29 15.12 0.84 3.58
CA VAL A 29 16.02 1.86 3.04
C VAL A 29 17.19 1.21 2.30
N ILE A 30 17.85 0.22 2.91
CA ILE A 30 18.94 -0.53 2.28
C ILE A 30 18.47 -1.16 0.96
N PHE A 31 17.27 -1.71 0.96
CA PHE A 31 16.62 -2.26 -0.23
C PHE A 31 16.44 -1.23 -1.34
N MET A 32 15.96 -0.03 -1.03
CA MET A 32 15.76 1.03 -2.02
C MET A 32 17.09 1.47 -2.62
N VAL A 33 18.13 1.58 -1.78
CA VAL A 33 19.49 1.93 -2.21
C VAL A 33 20.08 0.83 -3.10
N LEU A 34 19.94 -0.45 -2.72
CA LEU A 34 20.45 -1.57 -3.53
C LEU A 34 19.74 -1.67 -4.89
N ASN A 35 18.42 -1.46 -4.95
CA ASN A 35 17.71 -1.40 -6.22
C ASN A 35 18.22 -0.26 -7.09
N LEU A 36 18.39 0.93 -6.52
CA LEU A 36 18.91 2.09 -7.25
C LEU A 36 20.32 1.84 -7.82
N VAL A 37 21.23 1.32 -6.98
CA VAL A 37 22.60 0.98 -7.39
C VAL A 37 22.59 -0.09 -8.48
N SER A 38 21.79 -1.15 -8.32
CA SER A 38 21.66 -2.21 -9.32
C SER A 38 21.18 -1.66 -10.66
N THR A 39 20.21 -0.75 -10.66
CA THR A 39 19.73 -0.11 -11.89
C THR A 39 20.85 0.69 -12.53
N ILE A 40 21.51 1.58 -11.79
CA ILE A 40 22.61 2.40 -12.32
C ILE A 40 23.71 1.53 -12.91
N CYS A 41 24.11 0.44 -12.25
CA CYS A 41 25.11 -0.48 -12.76
C CYS A 41 24.68 -1.13 -14.08
N VAL A 42 23.44 -1.62 -14.17
CA VAL A 42 22.91 -2.23 -15.40
C VAL A 42 22.85 -1.19 -16.53
N SER A 43 22.41 0.03 -16.24
CA SER A 43 22.38 1.15 -17.18
C SER A 43 23.77 1.44 -17.75
N LEU A 44 24.79 1.54 -16.89
CA LEU A 44 26.16 1.83 -17.31
C LEU A 44 26.76 0.69 -18.15
N ILE A 45 26.50 -0.57 -17.80
CA ILE A 45 26.97 -1.74 -18.53
C ILE A 45 26.36 -1.77 -19.95
N LEU A 46 25.07 -1.46 -20.07
CA LEU A 46 24.38 -1.43 -21.37
C LEU A 46 24.85 -0.29 -22.26
N ALA A 47 25.01 0.91 -21.67
CA ALA A 47 25.58 2.06 -22.38
C ALA A 47 26.97 1.76 -22.95
N TYR A 48 27.75 0.89 -22.28
CA TYR A 48 29.09 0.48 -22.73
C TYR A 48 29.07 -0.68 -23.76
N LEU A 49 28.20 -1.67 -23.58
CA LEU A 49 28.23 -2.92 -24.37
C LEU A 49 27.45 -2.87 -25.69
N VAL A 50 26.51 -1.94 -25.85
CA VAL A 50 25.58 -1.95 -26.97
C VAL A 50 25.69 -0.65 -27.76
N PRO A 51 26.46 -0.63 -28.88
CA PRO A 51 26.52 0.51 -29.80
C PRO A 51 25.15 0.87 -30.41
N LEU A 52 24.17 -0.05 -30.34
CA LEU A 52 22.78 0.19 -30.75
C LEU A 52 22.06 1.21 -29.86
N PHE A 53 22.41 1.31 -28.57
CA PHE A 53 21.85 2.31 -27.64
C PHE A 53 22.40 3.72 -27.90
N VAL A 54 23.60 3.84 -28.49
CA VAL A 54 24.11 5.13 -28.99
C VAL A 54 23.26 5.63 -30.18
N ARG A 55 22.55 4.73 -30.88
CA ARG A 55 21.77 5.04 -32.08
C ARG A 55 20.26 5.21 -31.81
N LEU A 56 19.70 4.44 -30.88
CA LEU A 56 18.38 4.70 -30.29
C LEU A 56 18.57 5.69 -29.14
N SER A 57 18.39 6.98 -29.41
CA SER A 57 18.44 8.13 -28.49
C SER A 57 18.20 7.86 -26.98
N TRP A 58 18.77 8.70 -26.09
CA TRP A 58 18.61 8.76 -24.61
C TRP A 58 17.27 8.29 -24.02
N LEU A 59 16.16 8.41 -24.75
CA LEU A 59 14.84 7.92 -24.37
C LEU A 59 14.78 6.39 -24.23
N ALA A 60 15.39 5.65 -25.16
CA ALA A 60 15.40 4.19 -25.13
C ALA A 60 16.22 3.67 -23.96
N ASP A 61 17.36 4.31 -23.67
CA ASP A 61 18.14 4.07 -22.45
C ASP A 61 17.27 4.29 -21.21
N THR A 62 16.60 5.44 -21.12
CA THR A 62 15.78 5.80 -19.96
C THR A 62 14.64 4.79 -19.74
N LEU A 63 13.97 4.37 -20.81
CA LEU A 63 12.93 3.35 -20.79
C LEU A 63 13.45 2.01 -20.30
N PHE A 64 14.59 1.57 -20.82
CA PHE A 64 15.20 0.31 -20.41
C PHE A 64 15.60 0.34 -18.93
N CYS A 65 16.18 1.45 -18.48
CA CYS A 65 16.55 1.68 -17.07
C CYS A 65 15.32 1.62 -16.17
N LEU A 66 14.23 2.27 -16.57
CA LEU A 66 12.98 2.31 -15.83
C LEU A 66 12.36 0.91 -15.72
N VAL A 67 12.25 0.18 -16.84
CA VAL A 67 11.73 -1.20 -16.85
C VAL A 67 12.60 -2.13 -15.99
N THR A 68 13.92 -1.99 -16.07
CA THR A 68 14.84 -2.81 -15.27
C THR A 68 14.71 -2.51 -13.79
N PHE A 69 14.65 -1.22 -13.41
CA PHE A 69 14.40 -0.81 -12.02
C PHE A 69 13.09 -1.38 -11.51
N GLU A 70 12.03 -1.31 -12.31
CA GLU A 70 10.70 -1.77 -11.94
C GLU A 70 10.63 -3.29 -11.75
N ILE A 71 11.20 -4.06 -12.68
CA ILE A 71 11.29 -5.52 -12.57
C ILE A 71 12.11 -5.90 -11.33
N ALA A 72 13.27 -5.27 -11.14
CA ALA A 72 14.12 -5.50 -9.98
C ALA A 72 13.36 -5.17 -8.68
N PHE A 73 12.64 -4.05 -8.65
CA PHE A 73 11.85 -3.62 -7.50
C PHE A 73 10.73 -4.62 -7.17
N LEU A 74 9.99 -5.11 -8.16
CA LEU A 74 8.91 -6.09 -7.97
C LEU A 74 9.44 -7.45 -7.50
N ILE A 75 10.52 -7.94 -8.12
CA ILE A 75 11.21 -9.18 -7.70
C ILE A 75 11.68 -9.01 -6.25
N ASN A 76 12.36 -7.91 -5.97
CA ASN A 76 12.92 -7.69 -4.65
C ASN A 76 11.82 -7.58 -3.59
N LEU A 77 10.71 -6.88 -3.88
CA LEU A 77 9.54 -6.86 -3.01
C LEU A 77 9.08 -8.29 -2.70
N LYS A 78 8.70 -9.03 -3.75
CA LYS A 78 8.09 -10.36 -3.64
C LYS A 78 8.97 -11.39 -2.94
N TYR A 79 10.28 -11.40 -3.23
CA TYR A 79 11.19 -12.45 -2.77
C TYR A 79 12.02 -12.07 -1.55
N PHE A 80 12.22 -10.79 -1.26
CA PHE A 80 13.04 -10.37 -0.11
C PHE A 80 12.21 -9.68 0.95
N LEU A 81 11.51 -8.59 0.61
CA LEU A 81 10.81 -7.80 1.62
C LEU A 81 9.66 -8.60 2.26
N PHE A 82 8.83 -9.24 1.45
CA PHE A 82 7.65 -9.96 1.92
C PHE A 82 7.95 -11.16 2.81
N PRO A 83 8.83 -12.09 2.41
CA PRO A 83 9.16 -13.24 3.26
C PRO A 83 9.78 -12.80 4.59
N GLN A 84 10.60 -11.74 4.59
CA GLN A 84 11.16 -11.18 5.81
C GLN A 84 10.09 -10.57 6.70
N ALA A 85 9.13 -9.83 6.13
CA ALA A 85 8.01 -9.28 6.89
C ALA A 85 7.15 -10.39 7.51
N VAL A 86 6.89 -11.47 6.77
CA VAL A 86 6.10 -12.60 7.30
C VAL A 86 6.85 -13.28 8.43
N LYS A 87 8.16 -13.53 8.26
CA LYS A 87 9.02 -14.07 9.32
C LYS A 87 9.01 -13.18 10.56
N LYS A 88 9.13 -11.86 10.38
CA LYS A 88 9.14 -10.91 11.49
C LYS A 88 7.81 -10.87 12.23
N SER A 89 6.70 -10.92 11.50
CA SER A 89 5.35 -11.02 12.08
C SER A 89 5.20 -12.29 12.94
N ARG A 90 5.64 -13.45 12.44
CA ARG A 90 5.62 -14.71 13.20
C ARG A 90 6.52 -14.66 14.44
N GLN A 91 7.64 -13.96 14.37
CA GLN A 91 8.55 -13.80 15.51
C GLN A 91 7.99 -12.88 16.60
N LEU A 92 7.33 -11.77 16.22
CA LEU A 92 6.83 -10.78 17.16
C LEU A 92 5.45 -11.14 17.74
N TYR A 93 4.58 -11.74 16.92
CA TYR A 93 3.17 -11.90 17.23
C TYR A 93 2.68 -13.34 17.12
N HIS A 94 3.55 -14.29 16.77
CA HIS A 94 3.19 -15.69 16.48
C HIS A 94 2.13 -15.88 15.38
N VAL A 95 1.86 -14.83 14.60
CA VAL A 95 0.83 -14.82 13.56
C VAL A 95 1.41 -14.36 12.22
N SER A 96 0.93 -14.95 11.12
CA SER A 96 1.25 -14.53 9.76
C SER A 96 0.26 -13.48 9.23
N PHE A 97 0.74 -12.35 8.69
CA PHE A 97 -0.16 -11.29 8.20
C PHE A 97 -0.91 -11.63 6.89
N PHE A 98 -0.55 -12.71 6.20
CA PHE A 98 -1.16 -13.13 4.92
C PHE A 98 -2.40 -14.03 5.07
N LEU A 99 -2.69 -14.49 6.29
CA LEU A 99 -3.71 -15.50 6.58
C LEU A 99 -4.93 -14.92 7.30
N GLU A 100 -6.02 -15.68 7.35
CA GLU A 100 -7.17 -15.39 8.21
C GLU A 100 -6.77 -15.15 9.67
N GLU A 101 -5.67 -15.77 10.10
CA GLU A 101 -5.05 -15.58 11.42
C GLU A 101 -4.83 -14.11 11.75
N TRP A 102 -4.39 -13.28 10.80
CA TRP A 102 -4.19 -11.85 11.04
C TRP A 102 -5.50 -11.12 11.30
N ARG A 103 -6.57 -11.51 10.60
CA ARG A 103 -7.90 -10.94 10.84
C ARG A 103 -8.42 -11.32 12.22
N VAL A 104 -8.20 -12.58 12.64
CA VAL A 104 -8.56 -13.06 13.98
C VAL A 104 -7.73 -12.35 15.05
N PHE A 105 -6.44 -12.14 14.81
CA PHE A 105 -5.54 -11.38 15.68
C PHE A 105 -6.01 -9.94 15.89
N ILE A 106 -6.25 -9.20 14.81
CA ILE A 106 -6.76 -7.82 14.88
C ILE A 106 -8.14 -7.77 15.54
N TYR A 107 -9.00 -8.76 15.28
CA TYR A 107 -10.30 -8.88 15.95
C TYR A 107 -10.15 -9.05 17.47
N ALA A 108 -9.25 -9.93 17.93
CA ALA A 108 -9.01 -10.16 19.36
C ALA A 108 -8.58 -8.86 20.05
N ILE A 109 -7.65 -8.11 19.45
CA ILE A 109 -7.17 -6.83 19.98
C ILE A 109 -8.30 -5.80 20.07
N LEU A 110 -9.09 -5.65 19.00
CA LEU A 110 -10.20 -4.69 18.97
C LEU A 110 -11.30 -5.05 19.98
N ARG A 111 -11.61 -6.34 20.12
CA ARG A 111 -12.61 -6.81 21.09
C ARG A 111 -12.18 -6.50 22.52
N ASP A 112 -10.93 -6.78 22.88
CA ASP A 112 -10.41 -6.49 24.22
C ASP A 112 -10.28 -4.99 24.47
N PHE A 113 -9.93 -4.21 23.45
CA PHE A 113 -9.97 -2.75 23.51
C PHE A 113 -11.39 -2.23 23.80
N LEU A 114 -12.41 -2.73 23.10
CA LEU A 114 -13.80 -2.30 23.28
C LEU A 114 -14.39 -2.76 24.62
N LYS A 115 -14.09 -3.99 25.07
CA LYS A 115 -14.51 -4.46 26.41
C LYS A 115 -14.02 -3.54 27.53
N LYS A 116 -12.83 -2.94 27.37
CA LYS A 116 -12.25 -2.03 28.36
C LYS A 116 -12.77 -0.59 28.26
N ASN A 117 -13.32 -0.18 27.11
CA ASN A 117 -13.59 1.24 26.82
C ASN A 117 -15.04 1.56 26.44
N THR A 118 -15.92 0.57 26.32
CA THR A 118 -17.30 0.78 25.80
C THR A 118 -18.28 -0.24 26.37
N THR A 119 -19.54 0.18 26.54
CA THR A 119 -20.66 -0.73 26.81
C THR A 119 -21.22 -1.30 25.50
N ALA A 120 -21.96 -2.41 25.54
CA ALA A 120 -22.51 -3.06 24.35
C ALA A 120 -23.44 -2.13 23.53
N ILE A 121 -24.19 -1.25 24.21
CA ILE A 121 -25.07 -0.26 23.57
C ILE A 121 -24.26 0.74 22.72
N ASP A 122 -23.01 1.03 23.09
CA ASP A 122 -22.16 1.98 22.37
C ASP A 122 -21.66 1.43 21.02
N ILE A 123 -21.53 0.11 20.86
CA ILE A 123 -20.98 -0.52 19.65
C ILE A 123 -21.93 -0.34 18.44
N PHE A 124 -23.24 -0.51 18.66
CA PHE A 124 -24.24 -0.29 17.61
C PHE A 124 -24.21 1.16 17.09
N PHE A 125 -24.14 2.14 18.00
CA PHE A 125 -24.03 3.56 17.65
C PHE A 125 -22.70 3.88 16.93
N LEU A 126 -21.59 3.26 17.36
CA LEU A 126 -20.29 3.35 16.67
C LEU A 126 -20.38 2.83 15.22
N ILE A 127 -20.99 1.67 15.00
CA ILE A 127 -21.18 1.10 13.65
C ILE A 127 -21.99 2.05 12.78
N LYS A 128 -23.10 2.59 13.30
CA LYS A 128 -23.95 3.53 12.57
C LYS A 128 -23.20 4.81 12.19
N GLY A 129 -22.45 5.40 13.12
CA GLY A 129 -21.62 6.58 12.87
C GLY A 129 -20.53 6.34 11.80
N LEU A 130 -19.84 5.20 11.88
CA LEU A 130 -18.80 4.83 10.91
C LEU A 130 -19.37 4.54 9.52
N LYS A 131 -20.57 3.94 9.42
CA LYS A 131 -21.28 3.75 8.14
C LYS A 131 -21.62 5.08 7.48
N GLU A 132 -22.07 6.05 8.26
CA GLU A 132 -22.40 7.38 7.73
C GLU A 132 -21.14 8.11 7.25
N LYS A 133 -20.05 8.10 8.04
CA LYS A 133 -18.74 8.61 7.59
C LYS A 133 -18.21 7.89 6.35
N LYS A 134 -18.45 6.57 6.22
CA LYS A 134 -18.08 5.83 5.00
C LYS A 134 -18.84 6.34 3.79
N LYS A 135 -20.15 6.61 3.91
CA LYS A 135 -20.96 7.17 2.81
C LYS A 135 -20.50 8.57 2.44
N GLU A 136 -20.28 9.45 3.41
CA GLU A 136 -19.77 10.80 3.17
C GLU A 136 -18.42 10.78 2.46
N ARG A 137 -17.48 9.96 2.95
CA ARG A 137 -16.16 9.81 2.33
C ARG A 137 -16.23 9.15 0.97
N ALA A 138 -17.13 8.18 0.74
CA ALA A 138 -17.30 7.58 -0.58
C ALA A 138 -17.84 8.60 -1.59
N LYS A 139 -18.75 9.48 -1.18
CA LYS A 139 -19.27 10.57 -2.03
C LYS A 139 -18.17 11.58 -2.36
N SER A 140 -17.40 12.00 -1.36
CA SER A 140 -16.22 12.86 -1.55
C SER A 140 -15.15 12.19 -2.43
N PHE A 141 -14.88 10.90 -2.21
CA PHE A 141 -13.93 10.13 -3.00
C PHE A 141 -14.37 10.01 -4.45
N LYS A 142 -15.66 9.76 -4.76
CA LYS A 142 -16.13 9.75 -6.15
C LYS A 142 -15.90 11.10 -6.84
N LYS A 143 -16.18 12.20 -6.14
CA LYS A 143 -15.94 13.56 -6.65
C LYS A 143 -14.43 13.78 -6.87
N ASN A 144 -13.59 13.49 -5.88
CA ASN A 144 -12.13 13.64 -5.98
C ASN A 144 -11.50 12.67 -6.98
N ALA A 145 -12.00 11.44 -7.11
CA ALA A 145 -11.52 10.46 -8.07
C ALA A 145 -11.80 10.95 -9.49
N PHE A 146 -12.95 11.57 -9.75
CA PHE A 146 -13.22 12.19 -11.04
C PHE A 146 -12.23 13.34 -11.34
N TYR A 147 -11.98 14.23 -10.37
CA TYR A 147 -10.98 15.29 -10.51
C TYR A 147 -9.55 14.77 -10.65
N ASN A 148 -9.18 13.74 -9.89
CA ASN A 148 -7.84 13.16 -9.94
C ASN A 148 -7.64 12.33 -11.21
N LEU A 149 -8.68 11.65 -11.70
CA LEU A 149 -8.65 10.89 -12.95
C LEU A 149 -8.52 11.81 -14.17
N SER A 150 -8.94 13.07 -14.11
CA SER A 150 -8.62 14.07 -15.14
C SER A 150 -7.25 14.70 -14.94
N LEU A 151 -6.81 14.90 -13.69
CA LEU A 151 -5.53 15.55 -13.39
C LEU A 151 -4.31 14.65 -13.68
N TYR A 152 -4.35 13.36 -13.32
CA TYR A 152 -3.22 12.45 -13.52
C TYR A 152 -2.82 12.28 -14.99
N PRO A 153 -3.73 11.94 -15.92
CA PRO A 153 -3.37 11.88 -17.34
C PRO A 153 -2.98 13.26 -17.89
N PHE A 154 -3.53 14.36 -17.37
CA PHE A 154 -3.08 15.70 -17.77
C PHE A 154 -1.65 16.00 -17.34
N VAL A 155 -1.28 15.73 -16.08
CA VAL A 155 0.08 15.90 -15.58
C VAL A 155 1.05 15.00 -16.33
N LEU A 156 0.68 13.73 -16.54
CA LEU A 156 1.49 12.80 -17.31
C LEU A 156 1.65 13.21 -18.77
N PHE A 157 0.57 13.70 -19.40
CA PHE A 157 0.60 14.26 -20.75
C PHE A 157 1.50 15.50 -20.82
N VAL A 158 1.43 16.40 -19.84
CA VAL A 158 2.31 17.59 -19.79
C VAL A 158 3.78 17.18 -19.68
N CYS A 159 4.12 16.19 -18.85
CA CYS A 159 5.50 15.68 -18.77
C CYS A 159 5.96 15.07 -20.10
N ILE A 160 5.13 14.23 -20.73
CA ILE A 160 5.43 13.65 -22.05
C ILE A 160 5.59 14.76 -23.10
N TRP A 161 4.69 15.74 -23.09
CA TRP A 161 4.67 16.86 -24.03
C TRP A 161 5.92 17.73 -23.88
N ILE A 162 6.31 18.07 -22.66
CA ILE A 162 7.54 18.83 -22.39
C ILE A 162 8.76 18.04 -22.86
N SER A 163 8.88 16.76 -22.49
CA SER A 163 10.00 15.91 -22.92
C SER A 163 10.06 15.74 -24.44
N PHE A 164 8.90 15.67 -25.11
CA PHE A 164 8.82 15.63 -26.57
C PHE A 164 9.27 16.94 -27.21
N ASN A 165 8.81 18.08 -26.70
CA ASN A 165 9.20 19.39 -27.22
C ASN A 165 10.70 19.67 -27.01
N LEU A 166 11.26 19.29 -25.85
CA LEU A 166 12.69 19.43 -25.58
C LEU A 166 13.51 18.64 -26.59
N TRP A 167 13.14 17.37 -26.82
CA TRP A 167 13.82 16.52 -27.80
C TRP A 167 13.68 17.07 -29.23
N LEU A 168 12.48 17.54 -29.60
CA LEU A 168 12.21 18.14 -30.90
C LEU A 168 13.11 19.36 -31.12
N PHE A 169 13.22 20.25 -30.13
CA PHE A 169 14.08 21.44 -30.20
C PHE A 169 15.55 21.10 -30.48
N ASP A 170 16.08 20.04 -29.86
CA ASP A 170 17.46 19.60 -30.08
C ASP A 170 17.69 18.94 -31.46
N HIS A 171 16.63 18.47 -32.13
CA HIS A 171 16.71 17.68 -33.38
C HIS A 171 16.08 18.36 -34.61
N ILE A 172 15.61 19.62 -34.50
CA ILE A 172 14.96 20.40 -35.57
C ILE A 172 15.80 20.55 -36.86
N VAL A 173 17.12 20.37 -36.79
CA VAL A 173 18.03 20.60 -37.93
C VAL A 173 18.02 19.43 -38.94
N GLY A 174 17.45 18.27 -38.60
CA GLY A 174 17.29 17.14 -39.52
C GLY A 174 15.82 16.75 -39.70
N ASN A 175 15.44 16.38 -40.93
CA ASN A 175 14.05 16.03 -41.28
C ASN A 175 13.68 14.63 -40.72
N HIS A 176 13.49 14.54 -39.40
CA HIS A 176 13.36 13.29 -38.62
C HIS A 176 11.94 13.06 -38.08
N ILE A 177 10.93 13.16 -38.95
CA ILE A 177 9.51 12.97 -38.55
C ILE A 177 9.28 11.54 -38.01
N GLU A 178 9.93 10.53 -38.59
CA GLU A 178 9.83 9.13 -38.13
C GLU A 178 10.36 8.95 -36.70
N ASP A 179 11.49 9.59 -36.37
CA ASP A 179 12.09 9.54 -35.04
C ASP A 179 11.20 10.24 -34.00
N ALA A 180 10.52 11.33 -34.39
CA ALA A 180 9.55 12.02 -33.54
C ALA A 180 8.34 11.14 -33.20
N PHE A 181 7.82 10.40 -34.18
CA PHE A 181 6.73 9.45 -33.95
C PHE A 181 7.16 8.30 -33.03
N LEU A 182 8.35 7.73 -33.25
CA LEU A 182 8.91 6.68 -32.39
C LEU A 182 9.07 7.17 -30.94
N TYR A 183 9.60 8.38 -30.75
CA TYR A 183 9.77 8.99 -29.43
C TYR A 183 8.44 9.13 -28.67
N LEU A 184 7.40 9.57 -29.36
CA LEU A 184 6.06 9.74 -28.78
C LEU A 184 5.46 8.38 -28.37
N ILE A 185 5.57 7.36 -29.22
CA ILE A 185 5.12 5.98 -28.92
C ILE A 185 5.85 5.42 -27.68
N LEU A 186 7.18 5.54 -27.65
CA LEU A 186 8.02 5.09 -26.53
C LEU A 186 7.62 5.77 -25.21
N SER A 187 7.33 7.08 -25.23
CA SER A 187 6.87 7.83 -24.06
C SER A 187 5.52 7.32 -23.52
N PHE A 188 4.59 6.97 -24.40
CA PHE A 188 3.31 6.36 -24.01
C PHE A 188 3.49 4.95 -23.42
N ILE A 189 4.39 4.13 -23.99
CA ILE A 189 4.73 2.81 -23.44
C ILE A 189 5.24 2.93 -22.00
N CYS A 190 6.14 3.89 -21.75
CA CYS A 190 6.67 4.22 -20.42
C CYS A 190 5.56 4.48 -19.39
N LEU A 191 4.56 5.26 -19.79
CA LEU A 191 3.42 5.62 -18.95
C LEU A 191 2.54 4.40 -18.65
N ILE A 192 2.24 3.59 -19.65
CA ILE A 192 1.44 2.37 -19.50
C ILE A 192 2.12 1.41 -18.51
N LEU A 193 3.45 1.25 -18.60
CA LEU A 193 4.24 0.44 -17.68
C LEU A 193 4.10 0.93 -16.23
N LEU A 194 4.29 2.23 -15.99
CA LEU A 194 4.12 2.83 -14.65
C LEU A 194 2.72 2.57 -14.08
N VAL A 195 1.68 2.66 -14.91
CA VAL A 195 0.28 2.38 -14.50
C VAL A 195 0.09 0.90 -14.16
N ILE A 196 0.59 -0.01 -15.00
CA ILE A 196 0.53 -1.46 -14.74
C ILE A 196 1.20 -1.80 -13.42
N ILE A 197 2.33 -1.17 -13.10
CA ILE A 197 3.07 -1.46 -11.87
C ILE A 197 2.40 -0.87 -10.65
N ALA A 198 1.90 0.38 -10.74
CA ALA A 198 1.09 0.94 -9.68
C ALA A 198 -0.11 0.02 -9.36
N TYR A 199 -0.73 -0.54 -10.40
CA TYR A 199 -1.78 -1.54 -10.28
C TYR A 199 -1.27 -2.85 -9.66
N CYS A 200 -0.14 -3.41 -10.11
CA CYS A 200 0.44 -4.62 -9.55
C CYS A 200 0.84 -4.46 -8.09
N ILE A 201 1.39 -3.31 -7.70
CA ILE A 201 1.72 -2.97 -6.32
C ILE A 201 0.44 -2.91 -5.50
N HIS A 202 -0.58 -2.21 -5.99
CA HIS A 202 -1.83 -2.08 -5.27
C HIS A 202 -2.55 -3.43 -5.11
N HIS A 203 -2.64 -4.23 -6.17
CA HIS A 203 -3.36 -5.50 -6.16
C HIS A 203 -2.66 -6.58 -5.35
N ASN A 204 -1.35 -6.76 -5.54
CA ASN A 204 -0.61 -7.83 -4.85
C ASN A 204 -0.24 -7.46 -3.42
N PHE A 205 -0.22 -6.16 -3.08
CA PHE A 205 0.25 -5.67 -1.78
C PHE A 205 -0.79 -4.86 -1.01
N ASP A 206 -2.08 -5.04 -1.31
CA ASP A 206 -3.21 -4.43 -0.61
C ASP A 206 -3.14 -4.56 0.94
N PRO A 207 -2.66 -5.68 1.54
CA PRO A 207 -2.51 -5.78 2.99
C PRO A 207 -1.53 -4.77 3.60
N LEU A 208 -0.55 -4.29 2.84
CA LEU A 208 0.43 -3.30 3.30
C LEU A 208 -0.09 -1.88 3.17
N PHE A 209 -0.90 -1.61 2.15
CA PHE A 209 -1.37 -0.28 1.80
C PHE A 209 -2.90 -0.25 1.61
N PRO A 210 -3.68 -0.63 2.64
CA PRO A 210 -5.12 -0.67 2.49
C PRO A 210 -5.66 0.73 2.23
N HIS A 211 -6.46 0.87 1.18
CA HIS A 211 -7.14 2.13 0.87
C HIS A 211 -8.01 2.57 2.07
N HIS A 212 -8.10 3.88 2.33
CA HIS A 212 -8.79 4.39 3.52
C HIS A 212 -10.25 3.88 3.62
N LEU A 213 -10.96 3.79 2.49
CA LEU A 213 -12.33 3.25 2.47
C LEU A 213 -12.37 1.75 2.78
N THR A 214 -11.39 0.98 2.32
CA THR A 214 -11.24 -0.45 2.59
C THR A 214 -10.93 -0.68 4.07
N ALA A 215 -10.02 0.11 4.65
CA ALA A 215 -9.72 0.08 6.08
C ALA A 215 -10.96 0.38 6.93
N LEU A 216 -11.73 1.42 6.58
CA LEU A 216 -12.97 1.75 7.28
C LEU A 216 -14.03 0.64 7.13
N SER A 217 -14.15 0.04 5.95
CA SER A 217 -15.05 -1.09 5.71
C SER A 217 -14.66 -2.33 6.52
N ASN A 218 -13.36 -2.61 6.63
CA ASN A 218 -12.84 -3.71 7.44
C ASN A 218 -13.09 -3.48 8.92
N LEU A 219 -12.89 -2.26 9.42
CA LEU A 219 -13.22 -1.90 10.80
C LEU A 219 -14.71 -2.08 11.08
N ILE A 220 -15.59 -1.57 10.21
CA ILE A 220 -17.05 -1.75 10.35
C ILE A 220 -17.40 -3.25 10.41
N ARG A 221 -16.85 -4.06 9.50
CA ARG A 221 -17.09 -5.51 9.49
C ARG A 221 -16.61 -6.20 10.77
N ILE A 222 -15.47 -5.78 11.31
CA ILE A 222 -14.98 -6.31 12.60
C ILE A 222 -15.94 -5.96 13.72
N LEU A 223 -16.41 -4.71 13.78
CA LEU A 223 -17.37 -4.27 14.79
C LEU A 223 -18.71 -5.01 14.69
N GLU A 224 -19.23 -5.21 13.48
CA GLU A 224 -20.45 -6.00 13.24
C GLU A 224 -20.26 -7.44 13.74
N ASN A 225 -19.10 -8.05 13.50
CA ASN A 225 -18.80 -9.38 14.03
C ASN A 225 -18.67 -9.39 15.56
N ILE A 226 -18.18 -8.31 16.18
CA ILE A 226 -18.11 -8.19 17.65
C ILE A 226 -19.53 -8.08 18.23
N GLU A 227 -20.38 -7.25 17.64
CA GLU A 227 -21.78 -7.10 18.03
C GLU A 227 -22.55 -8.42 17.88
N LEU A 228 -22.38 -9.10 16.75
CA LEU A 228 -23.01 -10.42 16.52
C LEU A 228 -22.52 -11.48 17.53
N ALA A 229 -21.23 -11.49 17.87
CA ALA A 229 -20.68 -12.41 18.86
C ALA A 229 -21.18 -12.14 20.28
N GLN A 230 -21.52 -10.89 20.60
CA GLN A 230 -22.14 -10.54 21.88
C GLN A 230 -23.61 -10.96 21.94
N ASN A 231 -24.33 -10.89 20.81
CA ASN A 231 -25.77 -11.16 20.76
C ASN A 231 -26.11 -12.63 20.45
N ASN A 232 -25.15 -13.45 20.05
CA ASN A 232 -25.37 -14.85 19.69
C ASN A 232 -24.31 -15.75 20.34
N GLU A 233 -24.70 -16.50 21.39
CA GLU A 233 -23.79 -17.38 22.14
C GLU A 233 -23.06 -18.40 21.28
N ARG A 234 -23.73 -18.98 20.27
CA ARG A 234 -23.13 -19.98 19.38
C ARG A 234 -22.05 -19.36 18.51
N PHE A 235 -22.31 -18.18 17.98
CA PHE A 235 -21.32 -17.44 17.19
C PHE A 235 -20.18 -16.91 18.08
N GLY A 236 -20.51 -16.47 19.30
CA GLY A 236 -19.54 -16.08 20.32
C GLY A 236 -18.53 -17.19 20.62
N ARG A 237 -18.99 -18.42 20.85
CA ARG A 237 -18.09 -19.58 21.11
C ARG A 237 -17.13 -19.86 19.96
N ILE A 238 -17.60 -19.84 18.71
CA ILE A 238 -16.74 -20.07 17.52
C ILE A 238 -15.62 -19.03 17.47
N ILE A 239 -15.95 -17.78 17.76
CA ILE A 239 -15.00 -16.68 17.75
C ILE A 239 -14.06 -16.72 18.97
N ASP A 240 -14.57 -17.12 20.14
CA ASP A 240 -13.77 -17.34 21.34
C ASP A 240 -12.72 -18.43 21.11
N GLU A 241 -13.10 -19.56 20.51
CA GLU A 241 -12.17 -20.64 20.14
C GLU A 241 -11.11 -20.17 19.13
N ALA A 242 -11.50 -19.34 18.15
CA ALA A 242 -10.56 -18.78 17.18
C ALA A 242 -9.57 -17.79 17.82
N THR A 243 -10.05 -16.95 18.75
CA THR A 243 -9.23 -15.94 19.44
C THR A 243 -8.41 -16.50 20.60
N ALA A 244 -8.79 -17.64 21.18
CA ALA A 244 -8.03 -18.34 22.22
C ALA A 244 -6.62 -18.79 21.75
N ARG A 245 -6.42 -18.89 20.43
CA ARG A 245 -5.11 -19.20 19.82
C ARG A 245 -4.16 -18.01 19.79
N VAL A 246 -4.65 -16.81 20.10
CA VAL A 246 -3.85 -15.58 20.15
C VAL A 246 -3.31 -15.39 21.56
N ASP A 247 -2.01 -15.08 21.66
CA ASP A 247 -1.36 -14.81 22.94
C ASP A 247 -1.97 -13.54 23.61
N PRO A 248 -2.59 -13.68 24.81
CA PRO A 248 -3.23 -12.57 25.49
C PRO A 248 -2.25 -11.53 26.02
N GLU A 249 -0.98 -11.88 26.29
CA GLU A 249 0.03 -10.92 26.73
C GLU A 249 0.38 -9.94 25.60
N ILE A 250 0.52 -10.46 24.38
CA ILE A 250 0.76 -9.67 23.17
C ILE A 250 -0.39 -8.70 22.93
N VAL A 251 -1.64 -9.16 23.07
CA VAL A 251 -2.83 -8.31 22.94
C VAL A 251 -2.82 -7.17 23.97
N ARG A 252 -2.53 -7.47 25.24
CA ARG A 252 -2.46 -6.46 26.31
C ARG A 252 -1.33 -5.45 26.08
N HIS A 253 -0.17 -5.92 25.67
CA HIS A 253 0.98 -5.07 25.34
C HIS A 253 0.62 -4.11 24.21
N LEU A 254 0.05 -4.62 23.10
CA LEU A 254 -0.32 -3.81 21.95
C LEU A 254 -1.42 -2.80 22.26
N ILE A 255 -2.41 -3.15 23.08
CA ILE A 255 -3.40 -2.19 23.55
C ILE A 255 -2.69 -1.06 24.30
N THR A 256 -1.86 -1.39 25.29
CA THR A 256 -1.20 -0.39 26.16
C THR A 256 -0.24 0.52 25.37
N GLU A 257 0.57 -0.04 24.49
CA GLU A 257 1.52 0.72 23.66
C GLU A 257 0.79 1.67 22.69
N ASN A 258 -0.36 1.25 22.16
CA ASN A 258 -1.08 2.00 21.13
C ASN A 258 -2.22 2.87 21.68
N THR A 259 -2.57 2.78 22.96
CA THR A 259 -3.52 3.68 23.63
C THR A 259 -2.85 4.75 24.48
N CYS A 260 -1.62 4.53 24.96
CA CYS A 260 -0.84 5.61 25.57
C CYS A 260 -0.58 6.68 24.51
N GLU A 261 -1.22 7.83 24.69
CA GLU A 261 -0.85 9.06 24.01
C GLU A 261 0.63 9.33 24.39
N LYS A 262 1.56 9.04 23.48
CA LYS A 262 2.86 9.70 23.54
C LYS A 262 2.57 11.18 23.30
N ASN A 263 2.45 11.91 24.40
CA ASN A 263 2.53 13.37 24.44
C ASN A 263 3.78 13.83 23.67
#